data_AF-A0A843V2S5-F1
#
_entry.id   AF-A0A843V2S5-F1
#
_cell.length_a   1.000
_cell.length_b   1.000
_cell.length_c   1.000
_cell.angle_alpha   90.00
_cell.angle_beta   90.00
_cell.angle_gamma   90.00
#
_symmetry.space_group_name_H-M   'P 1'
#
loop_
_entity.id
_entity.type
_entity.pdbx_description
1 polymer ?
#
loop_
_entity_poly.entity_id
_entity_poly.type
_entity_poly.pdbx_seq_one_letter_code
_entity_poly.pdbx_strand_id
1 'polypeptide(L)'
;MIYVKQGTYDEIVRLGSSKTYVMIVGDGMNKTIITGSLNVVDGSTTFNSATLGGLAAVGEGFILQDICIQNTAGPEKHQAVALRVGADMSAINRSKIVVYQNTLYPHSLRQFYRDSIISGTVDFIFGNAVVVLQNCVLEARLPMRGQKNMVTAQGRTDPNQITSTSVHAALPGGAERRPDPGKGDGFPWKEYSRTVFLQSYLDDHIAPRGCHEWDGSFALDTLFYGEYNNAGPGAGTAENWTGYHVITDAEVAVAFMGYHGVSRHVQRRTMVQPTAGGSPSGSVWGSATVQEPGAYPEVQLKKVSNYRATLLENYTAGTTPLEVLTLHRYDAARNWTSDEKRPLRPHLWG
;
A
#
# COMPACT_ATOMS: atom_id res chain seq x y z
N MET A 1 -12.16 -19.48 -3.34
CA MET A 1 -11.30 -19.19 -2.18
C MET A 1 -10.24 -20.28 -2.09
N ILE A 2 -8.99 -19.89 -1.86
CA ILE A 2 -7.85 -20.77 -1.60
C ILE A 2 -7.40 -20.43 -0.18
N TYR A 3 -7.37 -21.45 0.68
CA TYR A 3 -6.91 -21.30 2.04
C TYR A 3 -5.58 -22.03 2.20
N VAL A 4 -4.59 -21.31 2.73
CA VAL A 4 -3.20 -21.73 2.83
C VAL A 4 -2.87 -21.86 4.31
N LYS A 5 -2.55 -23.07 4.73
CA LYS A 5 -2.21 -23.34 6.13
C LYS A 5 -0.92 -22.64 6.55
N GLN A 6 -0.68 -22.56 7.86
CA GLN A 6 0.59 -22.10 8.38
C GLN A 6 1.75 -22.92 7.79
N GLY A 7 2.85 -22.24 7.45
CA GLY A 7 3.97 -22.81 6.74
C GLY A 7 4.70 -21.77 5.91
N THR A 8 5.90 -22.13 5.46
CA THR A 8 6.67 -21.36 4.48
C THR A 8 6.65 -22.12 3.15
N TYR A 9 6.20 -21.46 2.10
CA TYR A 9 6.02 -21.97 0.76
C TYR A 9 7.03 -21.27 -0.16
N ASP A 10 8.09 -21.97 -0.54
CA ASP A 10 9.10 -21.46 -1.47
C ASP A 10 8.63 -21.66 -2.91
N GLU A 11 7.76 -20.75 -3.34
CA GLU A 11 7.03 -20.86 -4.60
C GLU A 11 6.84 -19.49 -5.25
N ILE A 12 7.05 -19.47 -6.56
CA ILE A 12 6.79 -18.30 -7.40
C ILE A 12 5.37 -18.40 -7.97
N VAL A 13 4.42 -17.67 -7.36
CA VAL A 13 3.00 -17.76 -7.69
C VAL A 13 2.63 -16.78 -8.80
N ARG A 14 1.91 -17.27 -9.81
CA ARG A 14 1.40 -16.47 -10.94
C ARG A 14 -0.10 -16.69 -11.10
N LEU A 15 -0.88 -15.62 -10.90
CA LEU A 15 -2.30 -15.63 -11.22
C LEU A 15 -2.48 -15.11 -12.65
N GLY A 16 -2.87 -15.99 -13.56
CA GLY A 16 -3.19 -15.63 -14.94
C GLY A 16 -4.45 -14.76 -15.03
N SER A 17 -4.55 -13.99 -16.11
CA SER A 17 -5.62 -13.00 -16.32
C SER A 17 -7.04 -13.59 -16.35
N SER A 18 -7.20 -14.87 -16.67
CA SER A 18 -8.49 -15.57 -16.69
C SER A 18 -9.02 -15.92 -15.29
N LYS A 19 -8.22 -15.72 -14.23
CA LYS A 19 -8.59 -16.05 -12.86
C LYS A 19 -9.16 -14.81 -12.17
N THR A 20 -10.49 -14.69 -12.14
CA THR A 20 -11.21 -13.60 -11.47
C THR A 20 -11.71 -14.02 -10.09
N TYR A 21 -11.90 -13.04 -9.21
CA TYR A 21 -12.42 -13.19 -7.85
C TYR A 21 -11.71 -14.26 -7.01
N VAL A 22 -10.41 -14.46 -7.26
CA VAL A 22 -9.57 -15.35 -6.45
C VAL A 22 -9.30 -14.67 -5.12
N MET A 23 -9.64 -15.36 -4.04
CA MET A 23 -9.28 -14.98 -2.68
C MET A 23 -8.28 -16.00 -2.14
N ILE A 24 -7.09 -15.54 -1.72
CA ILE A 24 -6.07 -16.33 -1.04
C ILE A 24 -6.02 -15.87 0.41
N VAL A 25 -6.18 -16.81 1.35
CA VAL A 25 -6.23 -16.53 2.79
C VAL A 25 -5.25 -17.44 3.53
N GLY A 26 -4.40 -16.87 4.39
CA GLY A 26 -3.50 -17.62 5.27
C GLY A 26 -4.04 -17.85 6.69
N ASP A 27 -3.25 -18.51 7.54
CA ASP A 27 -3.52 -18.67 8.98
C ASP A 27 -3.13 -17.42 9.82
N GLY A 28 -2.60 -16.38 9.17
CA GLY A 28 -2.11 -15.15 9.77
C GLY A 28 -0.83 -14.69 9.09
N MET A 29 -0.63 -13.38 9.01
CA MET A 29 0.50 -12.78 8.30
C MET A 29 1.89 -13.13 8.87
N ASN A 30 1.96 -13.71 10.07
CA ASN A 30 3.21 -14.21 10.66
C ASN A 30 3.30 -15.75 10.67
N LYS A 31 2.30 -16.45 10.11
CA LYS A 31 2.19 -17.91 10.15
C LYS A 31 2.25 -18.55 8.77
N THR A 32 1.67 -17.90 7.78
CA THR A 32 1.67 -18.35 6.39
C THR A 32 2.53 -17.43 5.56
N ILE A 33 3.58 -17.96 4.92
CA ILE A 33 4.57 -17.19 4.17
C ILE A 33 4.72 -17.80 2.77
N ILE A 34 4.56 -17.00 1.72
CA ILE A 34 4.99 -17.33 0.36
C ILE A 34 6.29 -16.57 0.11
N THR A 35 7.34 -17.29 -0.26
CA THR A 35 8.70 -16.74 -0.40
C THR A 35 9.29 -17.04 -1.78
N GLY A 36 10.22 -16.19 -2.20
CA GLY A 36 11.03 -16.35 -3.40
C GLY A 36 12.29 -15.47 -3.32
N SER A 37 13.11 -15.49 -4.37
CA SER A 37 14.38 -14.74 -4.41
C SER A 37 14.77 -14.20 -5.80
N LEU A 38 13.82 -14.19 -6.75
CA LEU A 38 14.06 -13.65 -8.09
C LEU A 38 14.40 -12.16 -8.02
N ASN A 39 15.38 -11.72 -8.80
CA ASN A 39 15.91 -10.35 -8.76
C ASN A 39 16.57 -9.94 -10.09
N VAL A 40 16.83 -8.64 -10.25
CA VAL A 40 17.41 -8.09 -11.49
C VAL A 40 18.88 -8.47 -11.68
N VAL A 41 19.69 -8.48 -10.63
CA VAL A 41 21.14 -8.80 -10.72
C VAL A 41 21.36 -10.20 -11.28
N ASP A 42 20.53 -11.16 -10.87
CA ASP A 42 20.61 -12.55 -11.30
C ASP A 42 19.84 -12.84 -12.61
N GLY A 43 19.43 -11.78 -13.33
CA GLY A 43 18.91 -11.86 -14.70
C GLY A 43 17.38 -11.84 -14.85
N SER A 44 16.62 -11.60 -13.77
CA SER A 44 15.18 -11.33 -13.90
C SER A 44 14.92 -9.89 -14.37
N THR A 45 13.69 -9.60 -14.75
CA THR A 45 13.22 -8.22 -14.87
C THR A 45 12.51 -7.82 -13.58
N THR A 46 12.43 -6.53 -13.25
CA THR A 46 11.65 -6.05 -12.09
C THR A 46 10.23 -6.62 -12.12
N PHE A 47 9.58 -6.64 -13.29
CA PHE A 47 8.23 -7.18 -13.44
C PHE A 47 8.14 -8.69 -13.16
N ASN A 48 9.11 -9.47 -13.62
CA ASN A 48 9.14 -10.93 -13.46
C ASN A 48 9.73 -11.39 -12.12
N SER A 49 10.37 -10.51 -11.38
CA SER A 49 10.96 -10.79 -10.05
C SER A 49 9.93 -11.01 -8.94
N ALA A 50 8.65 -10.71 -9.18
CA ALA A 50 7.58 -10.84 -8.20
C ALA A 50 7.50 -12.26 -7.61
N THR A 51 7.48 -12.40 -6.29
CA THR A 51 7.20 -13.69 -5.65
C THR A 51 5.75 -14.10 -5.90
N LEU A 52 4.81 -13.20 -5.63
CA LEU A 52 3.42 -13.31 -6.07
C LEU A 52 3.12 -12.25 -7.12
N GLY A 53 2.81 -12.69 -8.34
CA GLY A 53 2.41 -11.82 -9.43
C GLY A 53 0.96 -12.08 -9.86
N GLY A 54 0.07 -11.11 -9.63
CA GLY A 54 -1.22 -11.04 -10.30
C GLY A 54 -1.06 -10.45 -11.70
N LEU A 55 -1.18 -11.26 -12.76
CA LEU A 55 -1.14 -10.78 -14.14
C LEU A 55 -2.49 -10.15 -14.51
N ALA A 56 -2.52 -8.86 -14.86
CA ALA A 56 -3.67 -8.23 -15.52
C ALA A 56 -3.64 -8.58 -17.02
N ALA A 57 -4.76 -8.96 -17.65
CA ALA A 57 -5.73 -7.99 -18.16
C ALA A 57 -7.21 -8.23 -17.79
N VAL A 58 -7.54 -9.26 -16.99
CA VAL A 58 -8.97 -9.55 -16.65
C VAL A 58 -9.17 -10.08 -15.22
N GLY A 59 -8.11 -10.25 -14.42
CA GLY A 59 -8.22 -10.75 -13.04
C GLY A 59 -8.84 -9.69 -12.11
N GLU A 60 -10.17 -9.59 -12.11
CA GLU A 60 -10.92 -8.66 -11.26
C GLU A 60 -11.10 -9.21 -9.85
N GLY A 61 -11.07 -8.35 -8.84
CA GLY A 61 -11.51 -8.71 -7.48
C GLY A 61 -10.59 -9.70 -6.77
N PHE A 62 -9.29 -9.68 -7.06
CA PHE A 62 -8.30 -10.46 -6.33
C PHE A 62 -8.24 -10.01 -4.86
N ILE A 63 -8.29 -10.96 -3.93
CA ILE A 63 -8.16 -10.72 -2.49
C ILE A 63 -6.98 -11.52 -1.94
N LEU A 64 -6.10 -10.85 -1.20
CA LEU A 64 -5.04 -11.47 -0.41
C LEU A 64 -5.26 -11.13 1.07
N GLN A 65 -5.28 -12.14 1.94
CA GLN A 65 -5.57 -11.92 3.35
C GLN A 65 -4.77 -12.81 4.30
N ASP A 66 -4.41 -12.27 5.47
CA ASP A 66 -3.85 -13.03 6.60
C ASP A 66 -2.59 -13.84 6.20
N ILE A 67 -1.70 -13.26 5.38
CA ILE A 67 -0.57 -13.96 4.78
C ILE A 67 0.63 -13.01 4.55
N CYS A 68 1.84 -13.56 4.57
CA CYS A 68 3.07 -12.86 4.20
C CYS A 68 3.50 -13.23 2.78
N ILE A 69 3.85 -12.23 1.98
CA ILE A 69 4.57 -12.39 0.72
C ILE A 69 5.93 -11.73 0.89
N GLN A 70 7.00 -12.48 0.67
CA GLN A 70 8.35 -11.95 0.81
C GLN A 70 9.24 -12.32 -0.38
N ASN A 71 10.23 -11.47 -0.64
CA ASN A 71 11.34 -11.81 -1.52
C ASN A 71 12.65 -11.62 -0.74
N THR A 72 13.45 -12.67 -0.72
CA THR A 72 14.63 -12.83 0.14
C THR A 72 15.95 -12.53 -0.57
N ALA A 73 15.91 -11.94 -1.77
CA ALA A 73 17.11 -11.67 -2.58
C ALA A 73 18.16 -10.81 -1.84
N GLY A 74 17.75 -9.90 -0.95
CA GLY A 74 18.65 -8.98 -0.25
C GLY A 74 18.87 -7.66 -1.01
N PRO A 75 19.40 -6.62 -0.35
CA PRO A 75 19.54 -5.30 -0.95
C PRO A 75 20.63 -5.21 -2.04
N GLU A 76 21.64 -6.08 -1.99
CA GLU A 76 22.71 -6.19 -2.99
C GLU A 76 22.22 -6.70 -4.35
N LYS A 77 21.03 -7.31 -4.39
CA LYS A 77 20.40 -7.84 -5.60
C LYS A 77 19.52 -6.82 -6.34
N HIS A 78 19.50 -5.58 -5.86
CA HIS A 78 18.69 -4.49 -6.41
C HIS A 78 17.20 -4.85 -6.47
N GLN A 79 16.52 -4.60 -7.59
CA GLN A 79 15.06 -4.74 -7.67
C GLN A 79 14.64 -6.20 -7.52
N ALA A 80 13.82 -6.46 -6.51
CA ALA A 80 13.28 -7.78 -6.18
C ALA A 80 11.88 -7.64 -5.60
N VAL A 81 10.85 -7.96 -6.39
CA VAL A 81 9.46 -7.70 -6.00
C VAL A 81 8.91 -8.84 -5.12
N ALA A 82 8.23 -8.51 -4.02
CA ALA A 82 7.43 -9.49 -3.27
C ALA A 82 6.07 -9.65 -3.93
N LEU A 83 5.31 -8.56 -4.03
CA LEU A 83 3.95 -8.58 -4.54
C LEU A 83 3.81 -7.62 -5.73
N ARG A 84 3.35 -8.14 -6.86
CA ARG A 84 2.92 -7.33 -8.01
C ARG A 84 1.44 -7.52 -8.27
N VAL A 85 0.70 -6.42 -8.31
CA VAL A 85 -0.75 -6.43 -8.54
C VAL A 85 -1.06 -5.56 -9.74
N GLY A 86 -1.72 -6.15 -10.74
CA GLY A 86 -2.37 -5.42 -11.83
C GLY A 86 -3.87 -5.68 -11.91
N ALA A 87 -4.46 -6.34 -10.90
CA ALA A 87 -5.86 -6.71 -10.83
C ALA A 87 -6.75 -5.53 -10.41
N ASP A 88 -7.84 -5.28 -11.14
CA ASP A 88 -8.79 -4.23 -10.78
C ASP A 88 -9.67 -4.63 -9.59
N MET A 89 -10.07 -3.65 -8.78
CA MET A 89 -10.84 -3.85 -7.55
C MET A 89 -10.20 -4.88 -6.60
N SER A 90 -8.87 -4.88 -6.53
CA SER A 90 -8.11 -5.80 -5.68
C SER A 90 -8.02 -5.31 -4.23
N ALA A 91 -7.95 -6.27 -3.32
CA ALA A 91 -7.91 -6.07 -1.88
C ALA A 91 -6.75 -6.83 -1.25
N ILE A 92 -5.94 -6.14 -0.45
CA ILE A 92 -4.89 -6.77 0.34
C ILE A 92 -5.14 -6.38 1.78
N ASN A 93 -5.44 -7.36 2.63
CA ASN A 93 -5.93 -7.13 3.98
C ASN A 93 -5.11 -7.92 5.00
N ARG A 94 -4.73 -7.32 6.12
CA ARG A 94 -3.96 -8.00 7.19
C ARG A 94 -2.83 -8.87 6.64
N SER A 95 -2.06 -8.32 5.72
CA SER A 95 -0.99 -9.05 5.03
C SER A 95 0.35 -8.36 5.28
N LYS A 96 1.43 -9.13 5.19
CA LYS A 96 2.80 -8.63 5.32
C LYS A 96 3.50 -8.72 3.97
N ILE A 97 4.15 -7.65 3.52
CA ILE A 97 4.85 -7.59 2.23
C ILE A 97 6.27 -7.11 2.50
N VAL A 98 7.26 -7.96 2.27
CA VAL A 98 8.63 -7.74 2.81
C VAL A 98 9.69 -7.99 1.75
N VAL A 99 10.48 -6.96 1.43
CA VAL A 99 11.74 -7.07 0.67
C VAL A 99 12.70 -5.95 1.13
N TYR A 100 13.65 -5.59 0.28
CA TYR A 100 14.46 -4.38 0.31
C TYR A 100 13.98 -3.44 -0.80
N GLN A 101 14.58 -3.48 -1.99
CA GLN A 101 14.27 -2.57 -3.10
C GLN A 101 13.09 -3.07 -3.94
N ASN A 102 12.15 -2.18 -4.29
CA ASN A 102 10.96 -2.48 -5.10
C ASN A 102 10.03 -3.56 -4.48
N THR A 103 9.72 -3.43 -3.18
CA THR A 103 8.94 -4.42 -2.41
C THR A 103 7.54 -4.69 -2.97
N LEU A 104 6.74 -3.65 -3.13
CA LEU A 104 5.34 -3.70 -3.54
C LEU A 104 5.18 -2.95 -4.87
N TYR A 105 4.66 -3.65 -5.88
CA TYR A 105 4.42 -3.12 -7.22
C TYR A 105 2.91 -3.03 -7.52
N PRO A 106 2.20 -1.97 -7.09
CA PRO A 106 0.86 -1.63 -7.56
C PRO A 106 0.96 -1.15 -9.02
N HIS A 107 1.06 -2.11 -9.92
CA HIS A 107 1.40 -1.88 -11.32
C HIS A 107 0.35 -1.02 -12.03
N SER A 108 -0.93 -1.38 -11.90
CA SER A 108 -2.04 -0.76 -12.64
C SER A 108 -3.39 -1.02 -11.97
N LEU A 109 -4.42 -0.31 -12.45
CA LEU A 109 -5.83 -0.46 -12.03
C LEU A 109 -6.06 -0.09 -10.56
N ARG A 110 -7.26 -0.39 -10.02
CA ARG A 110 -7.67 0.06 -8.69
C ARG A 110 -7.38 -0.97 -7.62
N GLN A 111 -6.72 -0.56 -6.54
CA GLN A 111 -6.24 -1.45 -5.48
C GLN A 111 -6.40 -0.83 -4.09
N PHE A 112 -6.75 -1.65 -3.11
CA PHE A 112 -6.91 -1.22 -1.72
C PHE A 112 -6.13 -2.11 -0.77
N TYR A 113 -5.27 -1.51 0.05
CA TYR A 113 -4.46 -2.17 1.06
C TYR A 113 -4.92 -1.71 2.43
N ARG A 114 -5.22 -2.66 3.32
CA ARG A 114 -5.74 -2.35 4.65
C ARG A 114 -5.10 -3.20 5.74
N ASP A 115 -4.86 -2.60 6.90
CA ASP A 115 -4.37 -3.27 8.10
C ASP A 115 -3.09 -4.09 7.84
N SER A 116 -2.28 -3.66 6.88
CA SER A 116 -1.15 -4.43 6.32
C SER A 116 0.18 -3.78 6.64
N ILE A 117 1.24 -4.58 6.61
CA ILE A 117 2.61 -4.13 6.85
C ILE A 117 3.39 -4.22 5.54
N ILE A 118 4.01 -3.13 5.11
CA ILE A 118 4.85 -3.08 3.92
C ILE A 118 6.24 -2.62 4.35
N SER A 119 7.26 -3.44 4.11
CA SER A 119 8.63 -3.20 4.61
C SER A 119 9.64 -3.26 3.47
N GLY A 120 10.47 -2.22 3.33
CA GLY A 120 11.45 -2.12 2.26
C GLY A 120 12.44 -0.95 2.43
N THR A 121 13.18 -0.63 1.37
CA THR A 121 14.25 0.37 1.37
C THR A 121 14.08 1.39 0.25
N VAL A 122 14.62 1.11 -0.94
CA VAL A 122 14.53 1.95 -2.13
C VAL A 122 13.23 1.64 -2.88
N ASP A 123 12.47 2.68 -3.21
CA ASP A 123 11.24 2.64 -4.03
C ASP A 123 10.28 1.53 -3.63
N PHE A 124 10.08 1.33 -2.33
CA PHE A 124 9.47 0.08 -1.87
C PHE A 124 7.96 0.00 -2.14
N ILE A 125 7.30 1.11 -2.48
CA ILE A 125 5.98 1.15 -3.12
C ILE A 125 6.12 1.92 -4.44
N PHE A 126 5.96 1.24 -5.58
CA PHE A 126 6.19 1.88 -6.89
C PHE A 126 5.21 1.38 -7.95
N GLY A 127 4.87 2.22 -8.92
CA GLY A 127 3.95 1.85 -9.98
C GLY A 127 2.97 2.96 -10.35
N ASN A 128 1.92 2.61 -11.10
CA ASN A 128 0.98 3.56 -11.69
C ASN A 128 -0.48 3.08 -11.52
N ALA A 129 -0.82 2.53 -10.36
CA ALA A 129 -2.19 2.18 -9.99
C ALA A 129 -2.98 3.41 -9.49
N VAL A 130 -4.29 3.22 -9.28
CA VAL A 130 -5.05 3.99 -8.29
C VAL A 130 -5.02 3.16 -7.01
N VAL A 131 -4.13 3.49 -6.07
CA VAL A 131 -3.91 2.69 -4.86
C VAL A 131 -4.13 3.50 -3.59
N VAL A 132 -4.88 2.93 -2.65
CA VAL A 132 -5.06 3.48 -1.30
C VAL A 132 -4.52 2.49 -0.28
N LEU A 133 -3.62 2.96 0.60
CA LEU A 133 -3.10 2.21 1.74
C LEU A 133 -3.72 2.82 3.01
N GLN A 134 -4.61 2.10 3.67
CA GLN A 134 -5.36 2.58 4.84
C GLN A 134 -5.04 1.76 6.09
N ASN A 135 -4.71 2.44 7.18
CA ASN A 135 -4.30 1.81 8.45
C ASN A 135 -3.16 0.79 8.26
N CYS A 136 -2.27 1.06 7.31
CA CYS A 136 -1.07 0.27 7.08
C CYS A 136 0.08 0.75 7.98
N VAL A 137 1.09 -0.09 8.12
CA VAL A 137 2.41 0.31 8.66
C VAL A 137 3.41 0.20 7.52
N LEU A 138 4.08 1.30 7.19
CA LEU A 138 5.13 1.32 6.16
C LEU A 138 6.48 1.45 6.84
N GLU A 139 7.35 0.47 6.62
CA GLU A 139 8.58 0.30 7.38
C GLU A 139 9.80 0.42 6.51
N ALA A 140 10.48 1.55 6.66
CA ALA A 140 11.81 1.74 6.12
C ALA A 140 12.82 0.86 6.87
N ARG A 141 13.41 -0.11 6.16
CA ARG A 141 14.51 -0.96 6.62
C ARG A 141 15.85 -0.25 6.44
N LEU A 142 16.93 -0.80 7.00
CA LEU A 142 18.26 -0.28 6.73
C LEU A 142 18.70 -0.58 5.27
N PRO A 143 18.99 0.43 4.44
CA PRO A 143 19.49 0.21 3.07
C PRO A 143 20.99 -0.09 3.06
N MET A 144 21.54 -0.39 1.88
CA MET A 144 23.00 -0.44 1.72
C MET A 144 23.63 0.93 1.98
N ARG A 145 24.92 0.93 2.33
CA ARG A 145 25.68 2.17 2.51
C ARG A 145 25.62 3.02 1.23
N GLY A 146 25.18 4.27 1.38
CA GLY A 146 25.08 5.23 0.27
C GLY A 146 23.76 5.18 -0.49
N GLN A 147 22.86 4.26 -0.17
CA GLN A 147 21.49 4.25 -0.67
C GLN A 147 20.57 5.06 0.24
N LYS A 148 19.53 5.64 -0.37
CA LYS A 148 18.48 6.40 0.32
C LYS A 148 17.19 5.58 0.33
N ASN A 149 16.50 5.57 1.46
CA ASN A 149 15.18 4.97 1.53
C ASN A 149 14.14 5.89 0.93
N MET A 150 13.21 5.29 0.20
CA MET A 150 12.14 5.99 -0.50
C MET A 150 10.87 5.17 -0.39
N VAL A 151 9.88 5.75 0.29
CA VAL A 151 8.61 5.06 0.55
C VAL A 151 7.87 4.85 -0.76
N THR A 152 7.74 5.90 -1.56
CA THR A 152 6.99 5.87 -2.81
C THR A 152 7.81 6.29 -4.03
N ALA A 153 7.59 5.61 -5.16
CA ALA A 153 8.10 5.99 -6.48
C ALA A 153 6.95 5.89 -7.51
N GLN A 154 6.07 6.89 -7.52
CA GLN A 154 4.84 6.84 -8.32
C GLN A 154 5.14 7.22 -9.77
N GLY A 155 4.68 6.38 -10.71
CA GLY A 155 5.06 6.36 -12.11
C GLY A 155 4.01 6.88 -13.10
N ARG A 156 3.19 7.87 -12.72
CA ARG A 156 2.22 8.50 -13.63
C ARG A 156 2.93 9.32 -14.70
N THR A 157 2.68 8.99 -15.97
CA THR A 157 3.37 9.59 -17.14
C THR A 157 2.51 10.58 -17.92
N ASP A 158 1.21 10.61 -17.68
CA ASP A 158 0.25 11.42 -18.44
C ASP A 158 -0.71 12.11 -17.46
N PRO A 159 -0.94 13.43 -17.56
CA PRO A 159 -1.82 14.16 -16.66
C PRO A 159 -3.28 13.68 -16.74
N ASN A 160 -3.70 13.09 -17.86
CA ASN A 160 -5.04 12.55 -18.08
C ASN A 160 -5.27 11.21 -17.36
N GLN A 161 -4.20 10.58 -16.83
CA GLN A 161 -4.34 9.40 -15.98
C GLN A 161 -4.84 9.80 -14.59
N ILE A 162 -5.86 9.08 -14.10
CA ILE A 162 -6.43 9.26 -12.76
C ILE A 162 -5.61 8.55 -11.66
N THR A 163 -4.48 7.95 -12.01
CA THR A 163 -3.63 7.14 -11.13
C THR A 163 -2.97 7.96 -10.01
N SER A 164 -2.79 7.34 -8.85
CA SER A 164 -2.24 7.98 -7.66
C SER A 164 -1.90 6.93 -6.60
N THR A 165 -0.94 7.27 -5.73
CA THR A 165 -0.68 6.53 -4.49
C THR A 165 -1.15 7.38 -3.30
N SER A 166 -2.20 6.93 -2.63
CA SER A 166 -2.73 7.59 -1.43
C SER A 166 -2.36 6.81 -0.18
N VAL A 167 -1.70 7.46 0.77
CA VAL A 167 -1.17 6.85 1.99
C VAL A 167 -1.90 7.43 3.20
N HIS A 168 -2.64 6.57 3.89
CA HIS A 168 -3.22 6.80 5.20
C HIS A 168 -2.65 5.74 6.16
N ALA A 169 -1.43 5.97 6.62
CA ALA A 169 -0.61 4.95 7.28
C ALA A 169 0.28 5.52 8.39
N ALA A 170 0.82 4.62 9.20
CA ALA A 170 1.92 4.94 10.09
C ALA A 170 3.26 4.64 9.39
N LEU A 171 4.19 5.58 9.48
CA LEU A 171 5.59 5.44 9.07
C LEU A 171 6.45 5.54 10.33
N PRO A 172 6.53 4.47 11.15
CA PRO A 172 7.37 4.47 12.33
C PRO A 172 8.85 4.39 11.92
N GLY A 173 9.72 5.17 12.56
CA GLY A 173 11.15 5.11 12.26
C GLY A 173 11.71 3.74 12.64
N GLY A 174 12.32 3.02 11.70
CA GLY A 174 12.82 1.66 11.88
C GLY A 174 13.77 1.48 13.09
N ALA A 175 13.84 0.24 13.59
CA ALA A 175 14.69 -0.14 14.73
C ALA A 175 16.20 -0.02 14.40
N GLU A 176 16.57 -0.19 13.14
CA GLU A 176 17.94 -0.09 12.66
C GLU A 176 18.21 1.31 12.09
N ARG A 177 18.36 2.28 13.00
CA ARG A 177 18.69 3.67 12.63
C ARG A 177 20.18 3.77 12.28
N ARG A 178 20.50 4.12 11.03
CA ARG A 178 21.71 4.91 10.75
C ARG A 178 21.31 6.38 10.60
N PRO A 179 22.10 7.33 11.15
CA PRO A 179 21.96 8.74 10.80
C PRO A 179 22.40 8.90 9.33
N ASP A 180 21.47 8.69 8.40
CA ASP A 180 21.67 8.95 6.97
C ASP A 180 21.00 10.29 6.60
N PRO A 181 21.70 11.23 5.92
CA PRO A 181 21.14 12.52 5.52
C PRO A 181 20.06 12.46 4.43
N GLY A 182 19.82 11.33 3.77
CA GLY A 182 18.94 11.23 2.60
C GLY A 182 17.65 10.45 2.84
N LYS A 183 16.74 10.95 3.68
CA LYS A 183 15.51 10.23 4.03
C LYS A 183 14.26 10.96 3.52
N GLY A 184 13.37 10.31 2.77
CA GLY A 184 12.07 10.92 2.49
C GLY A 184 10.97 10.00 1.97
N ASP A 185 9.82 10.62 1.79
CA ASP A 185 8.51 9.99 1.63
C ASP A 185 8.20 9.60 0.17
N GLY A 186 8.92 10.19 -0.78
CA GLY A 186 8.77 9.81 -2.18
C GLY A 186 9.68 10.54 -3.16
N PHE A 187 9.75 9.95 -4.35
CA PHE A 187 10.43 10.48 -5.54
C PHE A 187 9.52 10.43 -6.78
N PRO A 188 9.62 11.43 -7.69
CA PRO A 188 8.86 11.42 -8.93
C PRO A 188 9.54 10.52 -9.97
N TRP A 189 9.20 9.22 -9.98
CA TRP A 189 9.71 8.29 -11.00
C TRP A 189 9.33 8.72 -12.43
N LYS A 190 8.20 9.43 -12.59
CA LYS A 190 7.70 9.94 -13.87
C LYS A 190 7.17 11.37 -13.72
N GLU A 191 7.11 12.07 -14.85
CA GLU A 191 6.87 13.52 -14.95
C GLU A 191 5.62 14.01 -14.20
N TYR A 192 4.55 13.21 -14.19
CA TYR A 192 3.29 13.58 -13.54
C TYR A 192 3.06 12.81 -12.24
N SER A 193 4.13 12.40 -11.55
CA SER A 193 4.06 11.64 -10.30
C SER A 193 3.05 12.25 -9.33
N ARG A 194 2.25 11.41 -8.70
CA ARG A 194 1.14 11.82 -7.84
C ARG A 194 1.02 10.91 -6.62
N THR A 195 1.42 11.44 -5.48
CA THR A 195 1.39 10.77 -4.18
C THR A 195 0.77 11.70 -3.16
N VAL A 196 -0.09 11.18 -2.30
CA VAL A 196 -0.71 11.99 -1.23
C VAL A 196 -0.59 11.26 0.10
N PHE A 197 0.01 11.90 1.09
CA PHE A 197 0.01 11.44 2.48
C PHE A 197 -1.07 12.19 3.24
N LEU A 198 -2.03 11.45 3.78
CA LEU A 198 -3.20 12.00 4.45
C LEU A 198 -3.42 11.32 5.79
N GLN A 199 -3.64 12.11 6.85
CA GLN A 199 -3.88 11.63 8.22
C GLN A 199 -2.86 10.56 8.68
N SER A 200 -1.61 10.72 8.22
CA SER A 200 -0.54 9.76 8.45
C SER A 200 0.33 10.18 9.63
N TYR A 201 0.98 9.22 10.28
CA TYR A 201 2.03 9.51 11.26
C TYR A 201 3.40 9.36 10.61
N LEU A 202 4.16 10.44 10.57
CA LEU A 202 5.50 10.52 9.99
C LEU A 202 6.52 10.69 11.13
N ASP A 203 7.32 9.67 11.40
CA ASP A 203 8.37 9.74 12.42
C ASP A 203 9.61 10.50 11.92
N ASP A 204 10.56 10.81 12.80
CA ASP A 204 11.73 11.68 12.56
C ASP A 204 12.73 11.16 11.51
N HIS A 205 12.54 9.92 11.05
CA HIS A 205 13.23 9.37 9.90
C HIS A 205 12.69 9.88 8.56
N ILE A 206 11.57 10.58 8.55
CA ILE A 206 11.09 11.33 7.40
C ILE A 206 11.66 12.74 7.50
N ALA A 207 12.29 13.23 6.43
CA ALA A 207 12.77 14.60 6.43
C ALA A 207 11.57 15.57 6.55
N PRO A 208 11.67 16.68 7.30
CA PRO A 208 10.61 17.70 7.38
C PRO A 208 10.29 18.43 6.06
N ARG A 209 11.04 18.14 5.00
CA ARG A 209 10.76 18.57 3.63
C ARG A 209 9.84 17.57 2.91
N GLY A 210 9.67 16.36 3.46
CA GLY A 210 8.84 15.26 2.97
C GLY A 210 9.38 14.58 1.71
N CYS A 211 9.72 15.36 0.68
CA CYS A 211 9.99 14.85 -0.67
C CYS A 211 11.47 15.03 -1.09
N HIS A 212 11.94 14.21 -2.04
CA HIS A 212 13.29 14.35 -2.63
C HIS A 212 13.23 14.47 -4.15
N GLU A 213 14.23 15.14 -4.73
CA GLU A 213 14.37 15.38 -6.17
C GLU A 213 14.87 14.12 -6.90
N TRP A 214 14.18 13.66 -7.94
CA TRP A 214 14.63 12.47 -8.70
C TRP A 214 15.94 12.75 -9.45
N ASP A 215 15.95 13.78 -10.30
CA ASP A 215 17.12 14.21 -11.07
C ASP A 215 17.01 15.72 -11.33
N GLY A 216 17.69 16.51 -10.51
CA GLY A 216 17.62 17.97 -10.54
C GLY A 216 16.17 18.48 -10.47
N SER A 217 15.78 19.32 -11.43
CA SER A 217 14.44 19.91 -11.49
C SER A 217 13.39 19.05 -12.20
N PHE A 218 13.69 17.78 -12.53
CA PHE A 218 12.74 16.92 -13.21
C PHE A 218 11.43 16.75 -12.41
N ALA A 219 10.30 16.92 -13.10
CA ALA A 219 8.94 16.75 -12.59
C ALA A 219 8.49 17.70 -11.47
N LEU A 220 9.37 18.54 -10.88
CA LEU A 220 9.05 19.34 -9.68
C LEU A 220 7.89 20.33 -9.92
N ASP A 221 7.69 20.75 -11.17
CA ASP A 221 6.59 21.65 -11.56
C ASP A 221 5.31 20.93 -11.99
N THR A 222 5.38 19.64 -12.31
CA THR A 222 4.28 18.87 -12.94
C THR A 222 3.74 17.75 -12.05
N LEU A 223 4.50 17.34 -11.04
CA LEU A 223 4.07 16.37 -10.04
C LEU A 223 2.96 16.95 -9.15
N PHE A 224 2.26 16.08 -8.43
CA PHE A 224 1.31 16.46 -7.38
C PHE A 224 1.64 15.67 -6.12
N TYR A 225 2.40 16.27 -5.21
CA TYR A 225 2.70 15.72 -3.89
C TYR A 225 1.91 16.46 -2.83
N GLY A 226 0.95 15.75 -2.24
CA GLY A 226 0.00 16.31 -1.29
C GLY A 226 0.25 15.83 0.13
N GLU A 227 0.17 16.75 1.09
CA GLU A 227 0.12 16.40 2.51
C GLU A 227 -1.13 16.98 3.17
N TYR A 228 -1.89 16.15 3.87
CA TYR A 228 -3.12 16.54 4.55
C TYR A 228 -3.14 16.04 6.00
N ASN A 229 -3.09 16.96 6.96
CA ASN A 229 -3.29 16.67 8.38
C ASN A 229 -2.43 15.50 8.90
N ASN A 230 -1.17 15.44 8.48
CA ASN A 230 -0.20 14.47 8.99
C ASN A 230 0.28 14.88 10.39
N ALA A 231 0.72 13.91 11.18
CA ALA A 231 1.22 14.11 12.53
C ALA A 231 2.60 13.46 12.72
N GLY A 232 3.28 13.83 13.81
CA GLY A 232 4.59 13.29 14.14
C GLY A 232 5.75 14.22 13.75
N PRO A 233 6.96 13.94 14.23
CA PRO A 233 8.12 14.81 14.05
C PRO A 233 8.60 14.96 12.60
N GLY A 234 8.21 14.05 11.70
CA GLY A 234 8.49 14.13 10.27
C GLY A 234 7.46 14.91 9.46
N ALA A 235 6.32 15.30 10.04
CA ALA A 235 5.20 15.93 9.34
C ALA A 235 5.36 17.44 9.08
N GLY A 236 6.61 17.91 8.99
CA GLY A 236 6.89 19.29 8.56
C GLY A 236 6.57 19.45 7.07
N THR A 237 6.12 20.65 6.69
CA THR A 237 5.65 20.94 5.32
C THR A 237 6.46 22.06 4.65
N ALA A 238 7.77 22.07 4.84
CA ALA A 238 8.63 23.20 4.44
C ALA A 238 9.08 23.18 2.95
N GLU A 239 8.48 22.34 2.12
CA GLU A 239 8.83 22.22 0.70
C GLU A 239 8.25 23.38 -0.14
N ASN A 240 8.99 23.79 -1.17
CA ASN A 240 8.66 24.96 -2.00
C ASN A 240 8.46 24.65 -3.50
N TRP A 241 8.42 23.38 -3.89
CA TRP A 241 8.15 22.99 -5.27
C TRP A 241 6.73 23.37 -5.68
N THR A 242 6.56 23.80 -6.94
CA THR A 242 5.24 24.11 -7.51
C THR A 242 4.27 22.92 -7.41
N GLY A 243 4.76 21.70 -7.62
CA GLY A 243 3.98 20.46 -7.51
C GLY A 243 3.77 19.95 -6.08
N TYR A 244 4.34 20.60 -5.06
CA TYR A 244 4.12 20.26 -3.67
C TYR A 244 2.94 21.06 -3.10
N HIS A 245 2.04 20.38 -2.40
CA HIS A 245 0.77 20.92 -1.96
C HIS A 245 0.51 20.55 -0.50
N VAL A 246 0.51 21.56 0.37
CA VAL A 246 -0.11 21.45 1.69
C VAL A 246 -1.61 21.55 1.50
N ILE A 247 -2.29 20.41 1.56
CA ILE A 247 -3.74 20.33 1.39
C ILE A 247 -4.39 20.79 2.70
N THR A 248 -5.16 21.86 2.64
CA THR A 248 -5.94 22.38 3.78
C THR A 248 -7.43 22.12 3.63
N ASP A 249 -7.91 22.00 2.40
CA ASP A 249 -9.31 21.70 2.09
C ASP A 249 -9.57 20.19 2.19
N ALA A 250 -10.47 19.81 3.10
CA ALA A 250 -10.88 18.42 3.28
C ALA A 250 -11.50 17.83 2.00
N GLU A 251 -12.17 18.62 1.17
CA GLU A 251 -12.80 18.15 -0.06
C GLU A 251 -11.77 17.70 -1.11
N VAL A 252 -10.61 18.35 -1.14
CA VAL A 252 -9.47 17.91 -1.97
C VAL A 252 -8.90 16.59 -1.43
N ALA A 253 -8.76 16.46 -0.10
CA ALA A 253 -8.27 15.24 0.52
C ALA A 253 -9.19 14.03 0.26
N VAL A 254 -10.53 14.20 0.33
CA VAL A 254 -11.52 13.13 0.07
C VAL A 254 -11.35 12.51 -1.31
N ALA A 255 -10.95 13.28 -2.33
CA ALA A 255 -10.74 12.76 -3.68
C ALA A 255 -9.70 11.62 -3.72
N PHE A 256 -8.73 11.64 -2.79
CA PHE A 256 -7.66 10.64 -2.68
C PHE A 256 -8.00 9.46 -1.77
N MET A 257 -9.12 9.49 -1.04
CA MET A 257 -9.45 8.48 -0.01
C MET A 257 -10.30 7.30 -0.47
N GLY A 258 -10.82 7.32 -1.71
CA GLY A 258 -11.61 6.19 -2.21
C GLY A 258 -12.72 6.52 -3.19
N TYR A 259 -12.74 7.73 -3.76
CA TYR A 259 -13.81 8.18 -4.66
C TYR A 259 -13.93 7.35 -5.96
N HIS A 260 -12.98 6.45 -6.25
CA HIS A 260 -13.02 5.56 -7.42
C HIS A 260 -13.63 4.17 -7.17
N GLY A 261 -14.38 3.98 -6.08
CA GLY A 261 -15.17 2.76 -5.82
C GLY A 261 -14.39 1.59 -5.20
N VAL A 262 -13.12 1.80 -4.84
CA VAL A 262 -12.21 0.74 -4.34
C VAL A 262 -12.53 0.35 -2.90
N SER A 263 -12.73 1.34 -2.02
CA SER A 263 -12.83 1.11 -0.57
C SER A 263 -14.12 0.39 -0.16
N ARG A 264 -15.30 0.80 -0.65
CA ARG A 264 -16.59 0.21 -0.20
C ARG A 264 -16.86 -1.20 -0.74
N HIS A 265 -16.48 -1.50 -1.98
CA HIS A 265 -16.65 -2.84 -2.58
C HIS A 265 -15.75 -3.87 -1.89
N VAL A 266 -14.53 -3.44 -1.56
CA VAL A 266 -13.54 -4.27 -0.86
C VAL A 266 -13.87 -4.42 0.62
N GLN A 267 -14.20 -3.34 1.33
CA GLN A 267 -14.54 -3.38 2.77
C GLN A 267 -15.74 -4.28 3.06
N ARG A 268 -16.77 -4.30 2.20
CA ARG A 268 -17.92 -5.22 2.37
C ARG A 268 -17.57 -6.69 2.18
N ARG A 269 -16.52 -7.02 1.41
CA ARG A 269 -16.13 -8.40 1.09
C ARG A 269 -15.01 -8.96 1.97
N THR A 270 -14.22 -8.11 2.63
CA THR A 270 -13.04 -8.50 3.46
C THR A 270 -13.35 -8.66 4.96
N MET A 271 -14.56 -8.31 5.43
CA MET A 271 -14.99 -8.54 6.82
C MET A 271 -15.50 -9.98 7.09
N VAL A 272 -14.84 -10.99 6.54
CA VAL A 272 -15.01 -12.37 7.05
C VAL A 272 -14.06 -12.51 8.24
N GLN A 273 -14.60 -12.36 9.45
CA GLN A 273 -13.91 -12.79 10.67
C GLN A 273 -13.81 -14.32 10.67
N PRO A 274 -12.71 -14.93 11.12
CA PRO A 274 -12.69 -16.35 11.42
C PRO A 274 -13.72 -16.59 12.55
N THR A 275 -14.80 -17.29 12.26
CA THR A 275 -15.73 -17.74 13.31
C THR A 275 -14.97 -18.65 14.25
N ALA A 276 -14.73 -18.19 15.47
CA ALA A 276 -14.30 -19.05 16.57
C ALA A 276 -15.44 -20.03 16.88
N GLY A 277 -15.27 -21.30 16.53
CA GLY A 277 -16.29 -22.30 16.81
C GLY A 277 -15.94 -23.68 16.26
N GLY A 278 -15.29 -24.49 17.11
CA GLY A 278 -15.12 -25.92 16.87
C GLY A 278 -13.71 -26.42 17.21
N SER A 279 -13.47 -26.72 18.49
CA SER A 279 -12.36 -27.60 18.87
C SER A 279 -12.69 -29.03 18.43
N PRO A 280 -11.72 -29.76 17.86
CA PRO A 280 -11.58 -31.18 18.15
C PRO A 280 -10.30 -31.36 18.98
N SER A 281 -10.50 -31.87 20.18
CA SER A 281 -9.50 -32.50 21.03
C SER A 281 -8.59 -33.44 20.24
N GLY A 282 -7.28 -33.29 20.37
CA GLY A 282 -6.29 -34.20 19.80
C GLY A 282 -4.87 -33.77 20.13
N SER A 283 -4.36 -34.25 21.26
CA SER A 283 -2.98 -34.13 21.71
C SER A 283 -2.03 -34.97 20.84
N VAL A 284 -1.00 -34.39 20.23
CA VAL A 284 0.31 -35.04 19.97
C VAL A 284 1.42 -33.98 19.97
N TRP A 285 2.52 -34.31 20.64
CA TRP A 285 3.72 -33.52 20.86
C TRP A 285 4.59 -33.31 19.61
N GLY A 286 5.37 -32.23 19.60
CA GLY A 286 6.50 -32.04 18.69
C GLY A 286 7.17 -30.68 18.92
N SER A 287 8.09 -30.62 19.88
CA SER A 287 8.95 -29.45 20.10
C SER A 287 9.88 -29.27 18.90
N ALA A 288 9.57 -28.29 18.05
CA ALA A 288 10.54 -27.71 17.12
C ALA A 288 10.79 -26.27 17.59
N THR A 289 12.00 -26.01 18.07
CA THR A 289 12.52 -24.67 18.30
C THR A 289 12.61 -23.97 16.95
N VAL A 290 11.57 -23.20 16.61
CA VAL A 290 11.61 -22.24 15.51
C VAL A 290 12.37 -21.03 16.03
N GLN A 291 13.50 -20.73 15.40
CA GLN A 291 14.24 -19.51 15.63
C GLN A 291 13.36 -18.35 15.14
N GLU A 292 12.87 -17.54 16.08
CA GLU A 292 11.99 -16.41 15.76
C GLU A 292 12.69 -15.44 14.80
N PRO A 293 12.05 -15.03 13.68
CA PRO A 293 12.43 -13.80 13.02
C PRO A 293 12.12 -12.66 14.01
N GLY A 294 13.15 -11.91 14.38
CA GLY A 294 13.18 -10.98 15.51
C GLY A 294 11.86 -10.26 15.80
N ALA A 295 11.43 -10.36 17.06
CA ALA A 295 10.30 -9.62 17.62
C ALA A 295 10.36 -8.13 17.21
N TYR A 296 9.22 -7.60 16.78
CA TYR A 296 9.05 -6.14 16.69
C TYR A 296 9.39 -5.53 18.04
N PRO A 297 10.34 -4.58 18.12
CA PRO A 297 10.66 -3.96 19.39
C PRO A 297 9.40 -3.32 19.98
N GLU A 298 9.09 -3.57 21.25
CA GLU A 298 7.89 -3.07 21.94
C GLU A 298 7.69 -1.55 21.76
N VAL A 299 8.77 -0.80 21.59
CA VAL A 299 8.77 0.65 21.33
C VAL A 299 8.03 1.00 20.02
N GLN A 300 8.20 0.20 18.97
CA GLN A 300 7.52 0.43 17.68
C GLN A 300 6.03 0.09 17.77
N LEU A 301 5.69 -0.98 18.49
CA LEU A 301 4.29 -1.33 18.77
C LEU A 301 3.59 -0.25 19.60
N LYS A 302 4.28 0.35 20.58
CA LYS A 302 3.75 1.49 21.35
C LYS A 302 3.55 2.74 20.49
N LYS A 303 4.46 3.04 19.56
CA LYS A 303 4.30 4.16 18.61
C LYS A 303 3.10 3.94 17.68
N VAL A 304 2.95 2.73 17.13
CA VAL A 304 1.82 2.37 16.28
C VAL A 304 0.50 2.32 17.07
N SER A 305 0.51 1.85 18.33
CA SER A 305 -0.69 1.88 19.18
C SER A 305 -1.08 3.30 19.55
N ASN A 306 -0.12 4.16 19.84
CA ASN A 306 -0.37 5.58 20.10
C ASN A 306 -0.93 6.25 18.85
N TYR A 307 -0.38 5.98 17.66
CA TYR A 307 -0.99 6.45 16.40
C TYR A 307 -2.44 5.99 16.24
N ARG A 308 -2.73 4.72 16.50
CA ARG A 308 -4.11 4.21 16.45
C ARG A 308 -5.03 4.91 17.45
N ALA A 309 -4.52 5.22 18.65
CA ALA A 309 -5.25 6.00 19.65
C ALA A 309 -5.45 7.46 19.24
N THR A 310 -4.42 8.12 18.70
CA THR A 310 -4.49 9.51 18.20
C THR A 310 -5.41 9.64 16.99
N LEU A 311 -5.43 8.65 16.09
CA LEU A 311 -6.44 8.58 15.03
C LEU A 311 -7.84 8.56 15.66
N LEU A 312 -8.10 7.63 16.58
CA LEU A 312 -9.39 7.51 17.28
C LEU A 312 -9.80 8.80 18.02
N GLU A 313 -8.86 9.50 18.66
CA GLU A 313 -9.11 10.79 19.30
C GLU A 313 -9.46 11.89 18.28
N ASN A 314 -8.73 11.96 17.16
CA ASN A 314 -9.04 12.87 16.05
C ASN A 314 -10.41 12.56 15.40
N TYR A 315 -10.85 11.29 15.37
CA TYR A 315 -12.20 10.91 14.96
C TYR A 315 -13.29 11.48 15.90
N THR A 316 -12.97 11.72 17.18
CA THR A 316 -13.93 12.19 18.19
C THR A 316 -13.97 13.71 18.38
N ALA A 317 -12.97 14.46 17.87
CA ALA A 317 -12.78 15.88 18.18
C ALA A 317 -13.59 16.88 17.30
N GLY A 318 -14.61 16.43 16.57
CA GLY A 318 -15.62 17.33 15.97
C GLY A 318 -15.33 17.87 14.57
N THR A 319 -14.26 17.44 13.89
CA THR A 319 -14.20 17.50 12.42
C THR A 319 -15.09 16.40 11.85
N THR A 320 -15.94 16.71 10.87
CA THR A 320 -16.70 15.67 10.15
C THR A 320 -15.67 14.68 9.60
N PRO A 321 -15.66 13.40 10.05
CA PRO A 321 -14.61 12.48 9.64
C PRO A 321 -14.57 12.39 8.12
N LEU A 322 -13.38 12.36 7.52
CA LEU A 322 -13.26 12.19 6.07
C LEU A 322 -13.99 10.92 5.59
N GLU A 323 -14.08 9.90 6.43
CA GLU A 323 -14.92 8.71 6.20
C GLU A 323 -16.41 9.07 6.06
N VAL A 324 -16.92 9.98 6.88
CA VAL A 324 -18.31 10.47 6.84
C VAL A 324 -18.54 11.33 5.59
N LEU A 325 -17.62 12.23 5.22
CA LEU A 325 -17.70 12.99 3.96
C LEU A 325 -17.66 12.06 2.73
N THR A 326 -16.80 11.04 2.77
CA THR A 326 -16.72 10.00 1.73
C THR A 326 -18.04 9.23 1.61
N LEU A 327 -18.68 8.89 2.74
CA LEU A 327 -19.99 8.22 2.77
C LEU A 327 -21.11 9.12 2.22
N HIS A 328 -21.18 10.38 2.64
CA HIS A 328 -22.20 11.33 2.17
C HIS A 328 -22.14 11.54 0.66
N ARG A 329 -20.95 11.70 0.07
CA ARG A 329 -20.83 11.85 -1.39
C ARG A 329 -21.25 10.59 -2.14
N TYR A 330 -21.00 9.40 -1.59
CA TYR A 330 -21.50 8.17 -2.21
C TYR A 330 -23.02 8.11 -2.23
N ASP A 331 -23.67 8.43 -1.09
CA ASP A 331 -25.14 8.39 -1.03
C ASP A 331 -25.76 9.47 -1.93
N ALA A 332 -25.11 10.63 -2.08
CA ALA A 332 -25.48 11.64 -3.07
C ALA A 332 -25.32 11.14 -4.53
N ALA A 333 -24.22 10.47 -4.85
CA ALA A 333 -24.00 9.88 -6.18
C ALA A 333 -24.97 8.71 -6.48
N ARG A 334 -25.39 7.96 -5.46
CA ARG A 334 -26.40 6.89 -5.57
C ARG A 334 -27.78 7.47 -5.89
N ASN A 335 -28.16 8.56 -5.24
CA ASN A 335 -29.42 9.24 -5.48
C ASN A 335 -29.51 9.90 -6.87
N TRP A 336 -28.38 10.06 -7.56
CA TRP A 336 -28.34 10.50 -8.96
C TRP A 336 -28.69 9.41 -9.98
N THR A 337 -28.84 8.15 -9.55
CA THR A 337 -29.08 7.01 -10.47
C THR A 337 -30.49 6.42 -10.42
N SER A 338 -31.43 6.99 -9.66
CA SER A 338 -32.80 6.45 -9.55
C SER A 338 -33.88 7.16 -10.39
N ASP A 339 -33.69 8.40 -10.88
CA ASP A 339 -34.81 9.18 -11.44
C ASP A 339 -34.69 9.71 -12.88
N GLU A 340 -33.66 9.33 -13.67
CA GLU A 340 -33.69 9.56 -15.13
C GLU A 340 -33.36 8.30 -15.93
N LYS A 341 -34.30 7.36 -15.95
CA LYS A 341 -34.39 6.39 -17.06
C LYS A 341 -34.92 7.12 -18.30
N ARG A 342 -34.07 7.85 -19.03
CA ARG A 342 -34.37 8.19 -20.43
C ARG A 342 -33.99 6.99 -21.32
N PRO A 343 -34.92 6.43 -22.10
CA PRO A 343 -34.58 5.36 -23.02
C PRO A 343 -33.72 5.90 -24.16
N LEU A 344 -32.55 5.26 -24.38
CA LEU A 344 -31.74 5.44 -25.58
C LEU A 344 -32.59 5.08 -26.80
N ARG A 345 -32.91 6.07 -27.64
CA ARG A 345 -33.49 5.83 -28.98
C ARG A 345 -32.37 5.41 -29.94
N PRO A 346 -32.57 4.39 -30.79
CA PRO A 346 -31.59 3.98 -31.79
C PRO A 346 -31.89 4.66 -33.12
N HIS A 347 -30.98 5.50 -33.66
CA HIS A 347 -30.93 5.90 -35.07
C HIS A 347 -29.50 6.34 -35.42
N LEU A 348 -28.81 5.57 -36.27
CA LEU A 348 -28.60 5.78 -37.72
C LEU A 348 -27.26 6.50 -37.99
N TRP A 349 -26.24 5.71 -38.34
CA TRP A 349 -25.13 6.18 -39.18
C TRP A 349 -25.42 5.72 -40.61
N GLY A 350 -25.61 6.70 -41.48
CA GLY A 350 -25.29 6.61 -42.90
C GLY A 350 -23.98 7.33 -43.16
#